data_AF-A0A3S4XWI5-F1
#
_entry.id   AF-A0A3S4XWI5-F1
#
_cell.length_a   1.000
_cell.length_b   1.000
_cell.length_c   1.000
_cell.angle_alpha   90.00
_cell.angle_beta   90.00
_cell.angle_gamma   90.00
#
_symmetry.space_group_name_H-M   'P 1'
#
loop_
_entity.id
_entity.type
_entity.pdbx_description
1 polymer ?
#
loop_
_entity_poly.entity_id
_entity_poly.type
_entity_poly.pdbx_seq_one_letter_code
_entity_poly.pdbx_strand_id
1 'polypeptide(L)'
;MFGREDSGLTNEELELADLLTGVPMVADYPSLNLGQAVMVYCYQLAQLMAVSSVQEPLADAGQLNALRQRADRLLQALDVADDQKLRDWLHQRLGVLQQRDTVMLHRLLHDIEKKLTK
;
A
#
# COMPACT_ATOMS: atom_id res chain seq x y z
N MET A 1 21.27 1.17 -12.66
CA MET A 1 22.34 2.16 -12.39
C MET A 1 22.13 3.33 -13.34
N PHE A 2 22.36 4.57 -12.88
CA PHE A 2 22.33 5.75 -13.75
C PHE A 2 23.68 6.47 -13.66
N GLY A 3 24.18 6.96 -14.80
CA GLY A 3 25.45 7.69 -14.88
C GLY A 3 25.34 9.14 -14.46
N ARG A 4 26.48 9.83 -14.47
CA ARG A 4 26.53 11.27 -14.19
C ARG A 4 25.85 12.05 -15.32
N GLU A 5 25.34 13.24 -15.00
CA GLU A 5 24.60 14.06 -15.97
C GLU A 5 25.50 14.61 -17.10
N ASP A 6 26.76 14.93 -16.76
CA ASP A 6 27.76 15.49 -17.66
C ASP A 6 28.45 14.43 -18.52
N SER A 7 28.73 13.26 -17.94
CA SER A 7 29.60 12.26 -18.56
C SER A 7 28.98 10.88 -18.74
N GLY A 8 27.77 10.65 -18.25
CA GLY A 8 27.15 9.32 -18.26
C GLY A 8 27.88 8.30 -17.39
N LEU A 9 27.79 7.03 -17.78
CA LEU A 9 28.54 5.91 -17.20
C LEU A 9 29.84 5.71 -17.97
N THR A 10 30.91 5.38 -17.25
CA THR A 10 32.18 4.95 -17.85
C THR A 10 32.03 3.57 -18.48
N ASN A 11 32.93 3.22 -19.40
CA ASN A 11 32.93 1.89 -20.03
C ASN A 11 33.11 0.77 -18.99
N GLU A 12 33.97 0.99 -17.99
CA GLU A 12 34.18 0.04 -16.89
C GLU A 12 32.87 -0.19 -16.10
N GLU A 13 32.10 0.87 -15.83
CA GLU A 13 30.79 0.75 -15.17
C GLU A 13 29.74 0.07 -16.06
N LEU A 14 29.78 0.31 -17.37
CA LEU A 14 28.89 -0.36 -18.34
C LEU A 14 29.18 -1.87 -18.43
N GLU A 15 30.44 -2.27 -18.38
CA GLU A 15 30.86 -3.68 -18.38
C GLU A 15 30.36 -4.46 -17.15
N LEU A 16 30.08 -3.77 -16.05
CA LEU A 16 29.50 -4.37 -14.84
C LEU A 16 27.98 -4.58 -14.93
N ALA A 17 27.30 -4.01 -15.94
CA ALA A 17 25.85 -4.09 -16.05
C ALA A 17 25.41 -5.32 -16.86
N ASP A 18 24.51 -6.13 -16.30
CA ASP A 18 23.91 -7.28 -17.00
C ASP A 18 23.04 -6.86 -18.19
N LEU A 19 22.46 -5.65 -18.13
CA LEU A 19 21.58 -5.13 -19.15
C LEU A 19 21.80 -3.63 -19.33
N LEU A 20 22.13 -3.26 -20.56
CA LEU A 20 22.18 -1.87 -20.99
C LEU A 20 20.86 -1.49 -21.64
N THR A 21 20.26 -0.40 -21.15
CA THR A 21 18.99 0.12 -21.68
C THR A 21 19.10 1.62 -21.87
N GLY A 22 18.33 2.16 -22.81
CA GLY A 22 18.23 3.59 -23.04
C GLY A 22 16.79 4.00 -23.35
N VAL A 23 16.49 5.28 -23.12
CA VAL A 23 15.21 5.87 -23.52
C VAL A 23 15.26 6.16 -25.03
N PRO A 24 14.31 5.68 -25.84
CA PRO A 24 14.24 6.04 -27.26
C PRO A 24 14.00 7.53 -27.41
N MET A 25 14.73 8.19 -28.30
CA MET A 25 14.67 9.63 -28.46
C MET A 25 14.49 10.01 -29.92
N VAL A 26 13.87 11.16 -30.17
CA VAL A 26 13.40 11.58 -31.50
C VAL A 26 14.51 12.18 -32.39
N ALA A 27 15.55 12.77 -31.79
CA ALA A 27 16.66 13.39 -32.51
C ALA A 27 17.95 12.56 -32.37
N ASP A 28 18.96 12.85 -33.19
CA ASP A 28 20.26 12.15 -33.14
C ASP A 28 21.12 12.58 -31.93
N TYR A 29 20.88 13.78 -31.37
CA TYR A 29 21.53 14.28 -30.14
C TYR A 29 20.54 14.87 -29.13
N PRO A 30 19.67 14.06 -28.53
CA PRO A 30 18.77 14.48 -27.49
C PRO A 30 19.39 14.16 -26.12
N SER A 31 19.53 15.16 -25.26
CA SER A 31 19.93 14.95 -23.86
C SER A 31 18.71 14.99 -22.96
N LEU A 32 18.44 13.90 -22.25
CA LEU A 32 17.60 13.93 -21.04
C LEU A 32 18.50 14.31 -19.88
N ASN A 33 18.05 15.25 -19.04
CA ASN A 33 18.67 15.41 -17.73
C ASN A 33 18.48 14.10 -16.93
N LEU A 34 19.44 13.79 -16.06
CA LEU A 34 19.42 12.60 -15.21
C LEU A 34 18.09 12.38 -14.49
N GLY A 35 17.50 13.43 -13.91
CA GLY A 35 16.20 13.36 -13.24
C GLY A 35 15.05 12.96 -14.18
N GLN A 36 15.08 13.41 -15.44
CA GLN A 36 14.07 13.03 -16.42
C GLN A 36 14.23 11.56 -16.84
N ALA A 37 15.47 11.11 -17.04
CA ALA A 37 15.76 9.70 -17.31
C ALA A 37 15.27 8.82 -16.15
N VAL A 38 15.61 9.16 -14.90
CA VAL A 38 15.13 8.44 -13.70
C VAL A 38 13.61 8.37 -13.66
N MET A 39 12.93 9.50 -13.91
CA MET A 39 11.46 9.56 -13.90
C MET A 39 10.84 8.60 -14.92
N VAL A 40 11.33 8.58 -16.17
CA VAL A 40 10.79 7.71 -17.23
C VAL A 40 10.95 6.23 -16.85
N TYR A 41 12.12 5.84 -16.35
CA TYR A 41 12.35 4.46 -15.89
C TYR A 41 11.46 4.09 -14.70
N CYS A 42 11.34 4.96 -13.70
CA CYS A 42 10.45 4.73 -12.56
C CYS A 42 9.00 4.57 -13.00
N TYR A 43 8.52 5.40 -13.94
CA TYR A 43 7.17 5.29 -14.46
C TYR A 43 6.92 3.96 -15.19
N GLN A 44 7.87 3.55 -16.05
CA GLN A 44 7.74 2.29 -16.78
C GLN A 44 7.81 1.07 -15.86
N LEU A 45 8.67 1.11 -14.84
CA LEU A 45 8.81 0.04 -13.85
C LEU A 45 7.64 0.00 -12.86
N ALA A 46 7.03 1.14 -12.53
CA ALA A 46 5.87 1.20 -11.65
C ALA A 46 4.69 0.37 -12.20
N GLN A 47 4.54 0.29 -13.53
CA GLN A 47 3.53 -0.57 -14.15
C GLN A 47 3.76 -2.05 -13.85
N LEU A 48 5.02 -2.50 -13.73
CA LEU A 48 5.35 -3.87 -13.33
C LEU A 48 5.09 -4.11 -11.84
N MET A 49 5.27 -3.08 -11.01
CA MET A 49 4.94 -3.14 -9.58
C MET A 49 3.42 -3.19 -9.34
N ALA A 50 2.64 -2.50 -10.16
CA ALA A 50 1.18 -2.51 -10.11
C ALA A 50 0.57 -3.90 -10.41
N VAL A 51 1.29 -4.78 -11.12
CA VAL A 51 0.85 -6.18 -11.36
C VAL A 51 0.87 -7.00 -10.06
N SER A 52 1.60 -6.55 -9.03
CA SER A 52 1.75 -7.28 -7.76
C SER A 52 0.73 -6.89 -6.67
N SER A 53 -0.16 -5.92 -6.90
CA SER A 53 -1.32 -5.78 -6.04
C SER A 53 -2.39 -6.76 -6.49
N VAL A 54 -2.37 -7.98 -5.94
CA VAL A 54 -3.60 -8.78 -5.89
C VAL A 54 -4.65 -7.86 -5.28
N GLN A 55 -5.64 -7.45 -6.08
CA GLN A 55 -6.77 -6.68 -5.56
C GLN A 55 -7.47 -7.61 -4.56
N GLU A 56 -7.15 -7.43 -3.27
CA GLU A 56 -7.87 -8.15 -2.24
C GLU A 56 -9.34 -7.76 -2.33
N PRO A 57 -10.25 -8.75 -2.34
CA PRO A 57 -11.66 -8.46 -2.42
C PRO A 57 -12.05 -7.53 -1.27
N LEU A 58 -12.93 -6.58 -1.57
CA LEU A 58 -13.62 -5.81 -0.54
C LEU A 58 -14.30 -6.78 0.41
N ALA A 59 -14.30 -6.44 1.70
CA ALA A 59 -14.90 -7.31 2.70
C ALA A 59 -16.41 -7.47 2.47
N ASP A 60 -16.92 -8.67 2.72
CA ASP A 60 -18.35 -8.95 2.65
C ASP A 60 -19.14 -7.97 3.55
N ALA A 61 -20.20 -7.37 3.01
CA ALA A 61 -20.98 -6.36 3.71
C ALA A 61 -21.60 -6.89 5.02
N GLY A 62 -21.97 -8.17 5.07
CA GLY A 62 -22.46 -8.84 6.26
C GLY A 62 -21.36 -8.95 7.34
N GLN A 63 -20.15 -9.37 6.94
CA GLN A 63 -19.00 -9.45 7.85
C GLN A 63 -18.60 -8.07 8.40
N LEU A 64 -18.55 -7.04 7.54
CA LEU A 64 -18.27 -5.67 7.98
C LEU A 64 -19.30 -5.16 8.99
N ASN A 65 -20.59 -5.40 8.75
CA ASN A 65 -21.64 -5.00 9.68
C ASN A 65 -21.54 -5.77 11.02
N ALA A 66 -21.24 -7.07 10.97
CA ALA A 66 -21.00 -7.86 12.19
C ALA A 66 -19.77 -7.34 12.97
N LEU A 67 -18.71 -6.93 12.27
CA LEU A 67 -17.51 -6.38 12.89
C LEU A 67 -17.79 -5.04 13.58
N ARG A 68 -18.53 -4.15 12.92
CA ARG A 68 -19.00 -2.87 13.47
C ARG A 68 -19.80 -3.08 14.76
N GLN A 69 -20.80 -3.95 14.73
CA GLN A 69 -21.62 -4.26 15.91
C GLN A 69 -20.80 -4.88 17.07
N ARG A 70 -19.76 -5.67 16.76
CA ARG A 70 -18.86 -6.20 17.81
C ARG A 70 -17.98 -5.11 18.39
N ALA A 71 -17.45 -4.22 17.56
CA ALA A 71 -16.67 -3.09 18.03
C ALA A 71 -17.50 -2.14 18.92
N ASP A 72 -18.75 -1.85 18.54
CA ASP A 72 -19.66 -1.03 19.37
C ASP A 72 -19.92 -1.66 20.74
N ARG A 73 -20.18 -2.98 20.78
CA ARG A 73 -20.32 -3.73 22.03
C ARG A 73 -19.05 -3.71 22.88
N LEU A 74 -17.88 -3.78 22.24
CA LEU A 74 -16.61 -3.67 22.95
C LEU A 74 -16.42 -2.28 23.56
N LEU A 75 -16.76 -1.21 22.83
CA LEU A 75 -16.70 0.16 23.36
C LEU A 75 -17.63 0.36 24.56
N GLN A 76 -18.81 -0.27 24.54
CA GLN A 76 -19.72 -0.32 25.70
C GLN A 76 -19.11 -1.09 26.87
N ALA A 77 -18.55 -2.27 26.63
CA ALA A 77 -17.93 -3.08 27.67
C ALA A 77 -16.70 -2.41 28.32
N LEU A 78 -16.01 -1.55 27.57
CA LEU A 78 -14.86 -0.79 28.06
C LEU A 78 -15.23 0.57 28.69
N ASP A 79 -16.52 0.91 28.76
CA ASP A 79 -17.01 2.20 29.29
C ASP A 79 -16.45 3.43 28.54
N VAL A 80 -16.14 3.27 27.25
CA VAL A 80 -15.67 4.36 26.36
C VAL A 80 -16.73 4.67 25.29
N ALA A 81 -17.93 4.13 25.45
CA ALA A 81 -19.01 4.30 24.49
C ALA A 81 -19.47 5.76 24.36
N ASP A 82 -19.14 6.69 25.26
CA ASP A 82 -19.54 8.09 25.11
C ASP A 82 -18.62 8.89 24.17
N ASP A 83 -17.44 8.37 23.83
CA ASP A 83 -16.55 9.01 22.85
C ASP A 83 -17.10 8.86 21.43
N GLN A 84 -17.92 9.83 21.01
CA GLN A 84 -18.52 9.85 19.68
C GLN A 84 -17.47 9.96 18.57
N LYS A 85 -16.37 10.71 18.80
CA LYS A 85 -15.31 10.89 17.79
C LYS A 85 -14.59 9.58 17.53
N LEU A 86 -14.26 8.85 18.59
CA LEU A 86 -13.64 7.53 18.48
C LEU A 86 -14.55 6.55 17.75
N ARG A 87 -15.83 6.51 18.10
CA ARG A 87 -16.84 5.68 17.42
C ARG A 87 -16.92 5.98 15.93
N ASP A 88 -17.11 7.24 15.57
CA ASP A 88 -17.25 7.66 14.16
C ASP A 88 -15.99 7.33 13.35
N TRP A 89 -14.82 7.61 13.92
CA TRP A 89 -13.53 7.27 13.30
C TRP A 89 -13.40 5.77 13.07
N LEU A 90 -13.78 4.96 14.07
CA LEU A 90 -13.72 3.51 13.97
C LEU A 90 -14.69 2.98 12.89
N HIS A 91 -15.93 3.44 12.84
CA HIS A 91 -16.91 3.04 11.82
C HIS A 91 -16.48 3.40 10.40
N GLN A 92 -15.90 4.59 10.23
CA GLN A 92 -15.35 5.05 8.96
C GLN A 92 -14.18 4.18 8.51
N ARG A 93 -13.25 3.85 9.42
CA ARG A 93 -12.09 3.01 9.10
C ARG A 93 -12.46 1.56 8.83
N LEU A 94 -13.39 0.98 9.57
CA LEU A 94 -13.92 -0.36 9.28
C LEU A 94 -14.53 -0.44 7.88
N GLY A 95 -15.13 0.65 7.39
CA GLY A 95 -15.77 0.69 6.07
C GLY A 95 -14.85 0.60 4.86
N VAL A 96 -13.53 0.75 5.05
CA VAL A 96 -12.53 0.70 3.96
C VAL A 96 -11.63 -0.53 4.05
N LEU A 97 -11.92 -1.47 4.95
CA LEU A 97 -11.09 -2.65 5.15
C LEU A 97 -11.24 -3.67 4.03
N GLN A 98 -10.12 -4.32 3.72
CA GLN A 98 -10.08 -5.47 2.84
C GLN A 98 -10.54 -6.73 3.59
N GLN A 99 -10.90 -7.77 2.83
CA GLN A 99 -11.41 -9.02 3.38
C GLN A 99 -10.44 -9.67 4.38
N ARG A 100 -9.13 -9.65 4.10
CA ARG A 100 -8.11 -10.22 4.99
C ARG A 100 -8.09 -9.55 6.36
N ASP A 101 -8.11 -8.22 6.37
CA ASP A 101 -8.05 -7.43 7.60
C ASP A 101 -9.34 -7.56 8.42
N THR A 102 -10.49 -7.68 7.75
CA THR A 102 -11.78 -7.93 8.41
C THR A 102 -11.78 -9.26 9.16
N VAL A 103 -11.24 -10.33 8.54
CA VAL A 103 -11.11 -11.65 9.20
C VAL A 103 -10.14 -11.57 10.38
N MET A 104 -9.00 -10.88 10.23
CA MET A 104 -8.03 -10.71 11.31
C MET A 104 -8.65 -9.98 12.51
N LEU A 105 -9.38 -8.87 12.27
CA LEU A 105 -10.02 -8.11 13.34
C LEU A 105 -11.14 -8.89 14.04
N HIS A 106 -11.90 -9.71 13.32
CA HIS A 106 -12.88 -10.60 13.96
C HIS A 106 -12.24 -11.57 14.96
N ARG A 107 -11.05 -12.08 14.63
CA ARG A 107 -10.27 -12.94 15.53
C ARG A 107 -9.73 -12.15 16.71
N LEU A 108 -9.17 -10.97 16.48
CA LEU A 108 -8.67 -10.11 17.54
C LEU A 108 -9.78 -9.74 18.54
N LEU A 109 -10.94 -9.29 18.06
CA LEU A 109 -12.08 -8.97 18.94
C LEU A 109 -12.54 -10.20 19.71
N HIS A 110 -12.49 -11.40 19.12
CA HIS A 110 -12.86 -12.63 19.82
C HIS A 110 -11.91 -12.91 20.99
N ASP A 111 -10.61 -12.75 20.78
CA ASP A 111 -9.61 -12.97 21.82
C ASP A 111 -9.71 -11.93 22.95
N ILE A 112 -10.01 -10.66 22.61
CA ILE A 112 -10.28 -9.59 23.58
C ILE A 112 -11.54 -9.90 24.40
N GLU A 113 -12.67 -10.19 23.75
CA GLU A 113 -13.95 -10.53 24.40
C GLU A 113 -13.79 -11.73 25.37
N LYS A 114 -13.03 -12.75 24.97
CA LYS A 114 -12.71 -13.92 25.79
C LYS A 114 -11.89 -13.58 27.04
N LYS A 115 -11.06 -12.53 26.98
CA LYS A 115 -10.25 -12.07 28.11
C LYS A 115 -11.00 -11.13 29.04
N LEU A 116 -11.96 -10.35 28.53
CA LEU A 116 -12.81 -9.48 29.34
C LEU A 116 -13.89 -10.25 30.11
N THR A 117 -14.36 -11.38 29.56
CA THR A 117 -15.35 -12.24 30.23
C THR A 117 -14.73 -13.17 31.29
N LYS A 118 -13.40 -13.17 31.45
CA LYS A 118 -12.66 -13.95 32.45
C LYS A 118 -12.19 -13.07 33.59
#